data_AF-A0A963F8D5-F1
#
_entry.id   AF-A0A963F8D5-F1
#
_cell.length_a   1.000
_cell.length_b   1.000
_cell.length_c   1.000
_cell.angle_alpha   90.00
_cell.angle_beta   90.00
_cell.angle_gamma   90.00
#
_symmetry.space_group_name_H-M   'P 1'
#
loop_
_entity.id
_entity.type
_entity.pdbx_description
1 polymer ?
#
loop_
_entity_poly.entity_id
_entity_poly.type
_entity_poly.pdbx_seq_one_letter_code
_entity_poly.pdbx_strand_id
1 'polypeptide(L)' 'YDVLFMAAFAIKTSRSTGDRLLYELYRVPHDGFSTEPKLVTLKLIVGPGDEGRPVMTILQPLED' A
#
# COMPACT_ATOMS: atom_id res chain seq x y z
N TYR A 1 1.54 2.56 -13.26
CA TYR A 1 2.31 1.89 -12.19
C TYR A 1 1.33 1.13 -11.32
N ASP A 2 1.66 -0.10 -10.93
CA ASP A 2 0.81 -0.90 -10.06
C ASP A 2 1.11 -0.65 -8.56
N VAL A 3 0.29 -1.26 -7.71
CA VAL A 3 0.35 -1.15 -6.25
C VAL A 3 1.71 -1.61 -5.69
N LEU A 4 2.28 -2.69 -6.21
CA LEU A 4 3.52 -3.29 -5.70
C LEU A 4 4.75 -2.47 -6.09
N PHE A 5 4.78 -1.96 -7.32
CA PHE A 5 5.84 -1.07 -7.76
C PHE A 5 5.86 0.21 -6.91
N MET A 6 4.70 0.82 -6.67
CA MET A 6 4.60 2.02 -5.84
C MET A 6 4.96 1.75 -4.38
N ALA A 7 4.60 0.59 -3.83
CA ALA A 7 5.01 0.17 -2.49
C ALA A 7 6.53 0.01 -2.40
N ALA A 8 7.16 -0.67 -3.37
CA ALA A 8 8.61 -0.85 -3.41
C ALA A 8 9.35 0.50 -3.52
N PHE A 9 8.83 1.43 -4.32
CA PHE A 9 9.36 2.79 -4.41
C PHE A 9 9.26 3.50 -3.06
N ALA A 10 8.07 3.51 -2.44
CA ALA A 10 7.83 4.16 -1.15
C ALA A 10 8.73 3.61 -0.03
N ILE A 11 8.93 2.28 0.03
CA ILE A 11 9.84 1.64 0.99
C ILE A 11 11.27 2.15 0.78
N LYS A 12 11.75 2.18 -0.45
CA LYS A 12 13.13 2.62 -0.78
C LYS A 12 13.37 4.09 -0.50
N THR A 13 12.34 4.93 -0.62
CA THR A 13 12.44 6.39 -0.40
C THR A 13 12.03 6.82 1.00
N SER A 14 11.51 5.91 1.84
CA SER A 14 11.07 6.22 3.19
C SER A 14 12.23 6.68 4.05
N ARG A 15 11.99 7.73 4.85
CA ARG A 15 12.92 8.19 5.89
C ARG A 15 12.66 7.53 7.24
N SER A 16 11.51 6.86 7.39
CA SER A 16 11.15 6.10 8.57
C SER A 16 11.45 4.61 8.37
N THR A 17 11.90 3.97 9.44
CA THR A 17 12.03 2.52 9.56
C THR A 17 10.87 1.99 10.40
N GLY A 18 10.47 0.74 10.15
CA GLY A 18 9.40 0.09 10.90
C GLY A 18 8.70 -0.99 10.09
N ASP A 19 7.67 -1.55 10.69
CA ASP A 19 6.78 -2.56 10.11
C ASP A 19 5.55 -1.94 9.42
N ARG A 20 5.41 -0.60 9.45
CA ARG A 20 4.27 0.12 8.88
C ARG A 20 4.73 1.29 8.02
N LEU A 21 4.05 1.49 6.90
CA LEU A 21 4.29 2.61 5.99
C LEU A 21 2.97 3.08 5.37
N LEU A 22 2.71 4.38 5.45
CA LEU A 22 1.69 5.02 4.61
C LEU A 22 2.34 5.52 3.34
N TYR A 23 1.70 5.28 2.20
CA TYR A 23 2.14 5.81 0.92
C TYR A 23 0.95 6.17 0.05
N GLU A 24 1.18 7.07 -0.90
CA GLU A 24 0.15 7.58 -1.80
C GLU A 24 0.39 7.12 -3.23
N LEU A 25 -0.69 6.84 -3.95
CA LEU A 25 -0.67 6.58 -5.37
C LEU A 25 -1.97 7.05 -6.03
N TYR A 26 -1.89 7.37 -7.31
CA TYR A 26 -3.08 7.61 -8.13
C TYR A 26 -3.62 6.28 -8.65
N ARG A 27 -4.89 5.98 -8.35
CA ARG A 27 -5.62 4.85 -8.92
C ARG A 27 -6.87 5.32 -9.63
N VAL A 28 -7.28 4.62 -10.68
CA VAL A 28 -8.64 4.77 -11.21
C VAL A 28 -9.59 3.95 -10.33
N PRO A 29 -10.70 4.51 -9.83
CA PRO A 29 -11.69 3.75 -9.09
C PRO A 29 -12.25 2.57 -9.88
N HIS A 30 -12.33 1.40 -9.25
CA HIS A 30 -12.97 0.21 -9.84
C HIS A 30 -14.48 0.22 -9.54
N ASP A 31 -15.17 1.28 -9.95
CA ASP A 31 -16.62 1.44 -9.80
C ASP A 31 -17.38 1.18 -11.11
N GLY A 32 -16.65 0.92 -12.22
CA GLY A 32 -17.20 0.59 -13.53
C GLY A 32 -17.51 1.80 -14.42
N PHE A 33 -17.29 3.04 -13.94
CA PHE A 33 -17.61 4.25 -14.70
C PHE A 33 -16.54 5.34 -14.59
N SER A 34 -15.78 5.39 -13.49
CA SER A 34 -14.71 6.38 -13.32
C SER A 34 -13.53 6.10 -14.25
N THR A 35 -13.06 7.14 -14.95
CA THR A 35 -11.85 7.09 -15.78
C THR A 35 -10.73 7.99 -15.25
N GLU A 36 -11.05 8.89 -14.32
CA GLU A 36 -10.09 9.84 -13.75
C GLU A 36 -9.31 9.20 -12.59
N PRO A 37 -7.98 9.31 -12.57
CA PRO A 37 -7.17 8.87 -11.44
C PRO A 37 -7.45 9.72 -10.20
N LYS A 38 -7.64 9.07 -9.06
CA LYS A 38 -7.78 9.70 -7.75
C LYS A 38 -6.59 9.32 -6.87
N LEU A 39 -6.04 10.31 -6.17
CA LEU A 39 -5.02 10.08 -5.16
C LEU A 39 -5.65 9.29 -4.00
N VAL A 40 -4.99 8.22 -3.58
CA VAL A 40 -5.38 7.44 -2.40
C VAL A 40 -4.17 7.17 -1.54
N THR A 41 -4.38 7.13 -0.22
CA THR A 41 -3.38 6.66 0.74
C THR A 41 -3.63 5.17 1.01
N LEU A 42 -2.58 4.36 0.99
CA LEU A 42 -2.59 2.96 1.41
C LEU A 42 -1.66 2.77 2.61
N LYS A 43 -2.02 1.80 3.45
CA LYS A 43 -1.25 1.33 4.60
C LYS A 43 -0.62 0.00 4.25
N LEU A 44 0.71 -0.04 4.27
CA LEU A 44 1.50 -1.27 4.19
C LEU A 44 1.89 -1.69 5.61
N ILE A 45 1.67 -2.95 5.93
CA ILE A 45 2.06 -3.58 7.20
C ILE A 45 2.89 -4.82 6.89
N VAL A 46 3.99 -5.01 7.62
CA VAL A 46 4.77 -6.25 7.62
C VAL A 46 4.53 -6.98 8.93
N GLY A 47 3.98 -8.18 8.87
CA GLY A 47 3.66 -8.98 10.05
C GLY A 47 3.89 -10.47 9.83
N PRO A 48 3.71 -11.30 10.88
CA PRO A 48 3.76 -12.74 10.74
C PRO A 48 2.52 -13.23 9.97
N GLY A 49 2.73 -14.11 8.98
CA GLY A 49 1.68 -14.94 8.40
C GLY A 49 1.43 -16.21 9.22
N ASP A 50 0.60 -17.10 8.69
CA ASP A 50 0.15 -18.32 9.40
C ASP A 50 1.29 -19.27 9.82
N GLU A 51 2.39 -19.29 9.06
CA GLU A 51 3.60 -20.06 9.39
C GLU A 51 4.70 -19.21 10.06
N GLY A 52 4.38 -18.02 10.56
CA GLY A 52 5.35 -17.08 11.14
C GLY A 52 6.30 -16.44 10.11
N ARG A 53 6.09 -16.71 8.81
CA ARG A 53 6.84 -16.08 7.72
C ARG A 53 6.42 -14.62 7.58
N PRO A 54 7.33 -13.69 7.22
CA PRO A 54 6.96 -12.31 7.00
C PRO A 54 6.00 -12.19 5.82
N VAL A 55 4.86 -11.54 6.04
CA VAL A 55 3.85 -11.23 5.02
C VAL A 55 3.67 -9.71 4.97
N MET A 56 3.58 -9.19 3.75
CA MET A 56 3.21 -7.80 3.50
C MET A 56 1.71 -7.73 3.20
N THR A 57 0.99 -6.95 4.00
CA THR A 57 -0.43 -6.65 3.78
C THR A 57 -0.56 -5.19 3.35
N ILE A 58 -1.30 -4.94 2.28
CA ILE A 58 -1.60 -3.60 1.77
C ILE A 58 -3.11 -3.40 1.86
N LEU A 59 -3.52 -2.37 2.57
CA LEU A 59 -4.91 -2.10 2.90
C LEU A 59 -5.18 -0.59 2.96
N GLN A 60 -6.43 -0.18 3.16
CA GLN A 60 -6.76 1.21 3.43
C GLN A 60 -6.26 1.64 4.81
N PRO A 61 -6.08 2.95 5.07
CA PRO A 61 -5.51 3.43 6.33
C PRO A 61 -6.30 3.01 7.58
N LEU A 62 -7.62 2.87 7.45
CA LEU A 62 -8.55 2.58 8.54
C LEU A 62 -9.00 1.11 8.59
N GLU A 63 -8.58 0.28 7.64
CA GLU A 63 -8.77 -1.17 7.73
C GLU A 63 -7.72 -1.75 8.69
N ASP A 64 -7.98 -2.90 9.30
CA ASP A 64 -7.04 -3.58 10.21
C ASP A 64 -6.78 -5.03 9.75
#